data_AF-A0A0B7H0P8-F1
#
_entry.id   AF-A0A0B7H0P8-F1
#
_cell.length_a   1.000
_cell.length_b   1.000
_cell.length_c   1.000
_cell.angle_alpha   90.00
_cell.angle_beta   90.00
_cell.angle_gamma   90.00
#
_symmetry.space_group_name_H-M   'P 1'
#
loop_
_entity.id
_entity.type
_entity.pdbx_description
1 polymer ?
#
loop_
_entity_poly.entity_id
_entity_poly.type
_entity_poly.pdbx_seq_one_letter_code
_entity_poly.pdbx_strand_id
1 'polypeptide(L)' 'MQRKNLDAIVLNSLNDEGAGFGTDTNKITFITPQNQITFALKSKTEVAKDIIQQILQIL' A
#
# COMPACT_ATOMS: atom_id res chain seq x y z
N MET A 1 -14.26 -2.96 -0.05
CA MET A 1 -14.05 -3.42 -1.44
C MET A 1 -15.36 -3.67 -2.18
N GLN A 2 -16.32 -4.40 -1.61
CA GLN A 2 -17.61 -4.74 -2.25
C GLN A 2 -18.33 -3.58 -2.95
N ARG A 3 -18.46 -2.41 -2.31
CA ARG A 3 -19.11 -1.22 -2.91
C ARG A 3 -18.52 -0.81 -4.27
N LYS A 4 -17.22 -0.99 -4.47
CA LYS A 4 -16.49 -0.59 -5.68
C LYS A 4 -16.00 -1.78 -6.51
N ASN A 5 -16.35 -3.01 -6.12
CA ASN A 5 -15.90 -4.25 -6.75
C ASN A 5 -14.38 -4.29 -7.01
N LEU A 6 -13.58 -4.06 -5.96
CA LEU A 6 -12.10 -4.04 -6.04
C LEU A 6 -11.50 -5.34 -5.49
N ASP A 7 -10.41 -5.80 -6.09
CA ASP A 7 -9.61 -6.94 -5.61
C ASP A 7 -8.66 -6.55 -4.48
N ALA A 8 -8.18 -5.30 -4.47
CA ALA A 8 -7.30 -4.78 -3.44
C ALA A 8 -7.43 -3.26 -3.26
N ILE A 9 -6.93 -2.77 -2.12
CA ILE A 9 -6.79 -1.34 -1.80
C ILE A 9 -5.36 -1.10 -1.29
N VAL A 10 -4.70 -0.08 -1.84
CA VAL A 10 -3.46 0.47 -1.27
C VAL A 10 -3.82 1.73 -0.50
N LEU A 11 -3.70 1.65 0.82
CA LEU A 11 -4.01 2.76 1.72
C LEU A 11 -2.71 3.46 2.14
N ASN A 12 -2.58 4.75 1.87
CA ASN A 12 -1.48 5.56 2.39
C ASN A 12 -1.73 5.91 3.87
N SER A 13 -0.69 5.86 4.70
CA SER A 13 -0.73 6.55 5.99
C SER A 13 -0.48 8.03 5.80
N LEU A 14 -1.37 8.87 6.34
CA LEU A 14 -1.20 10.33 6.40
C LEU A 14 -0.81 10.83 7.79
N ASN A 15 -0.82 9.94 8.79
CA ASN A 15 -0.57 10.29 10.19
C ASN A 15 0.88 10.01 10.62
N ASP A 16 1.65 9.34 9.77
CA ASP A 16 3.06 9.03 10.03
C ASP A 16 3.96 10.11 9.43
N GLU A 17 4.91 10.61 10.22
CA GLU A 17 5.89 11.60 9.78
C GLU A 17 6.69 11.07 8.57
N GLY A 18 6.82 11.89 7.53
CA GLY A 18 7.47 11.51 6.27
C GLY A 18 6.60 10.68 5.32
N ALA A 19 5.43 10.18 5.71
CA ALA A 19 4.54 9.43 4.83
C ALA A 19 3.66 10.33 3.95
N GLY A 20 3.26 9.82 2.78
CA GLY A 20 2.27 10.47 1.91
C GLY A 20 2.83 11.45 0.88
N PHE A 21 2.22 12.63 0.82
CA PHE A 21 2.46 13.62 -0.25
C PHE A 21 3.59 14.58 0.12
N GLY A 22 4.29 15.10 -0.90
CA GLY A 22 5.34 16.11 -0.71
C GLY A 22 6.69 15.59 -0.18
N THR A 23 6.83 14.27 0.03
CA THR A 23 8.07 13.62 0.49
C THR A 23 8.52 12.52 -0.48
N ASP A 24 9.73 11.96 -0.31
CA ASP A 24 10.22 10.84 -1.14
C ASP A 24 9.90 9.45 -0.57
N THR A 25 9.40 9.41 0.65
CA THR A 25 9.03 8.17 1.35
C THR A 25 7.52 8.02 1.45
N ASN A 26 7.08 6.79 1.69
CA ASN A 26 5.68 6.51 1.96
C ASN A 26 5.55 5.28 2.87
N LYS A 27 4.44 5.21 3.59
CA LYS A 27 4.06 4.07 4.41
C LYS A 27 2.66 3.68 4.00
N ILE A 28 2.48 2.42 3.61
CA ILE A 28 1.21 1.94 3.06
C ILE A 28 0.73 0.70 3.79
N THR A 29 -0.57 0.49 3.71
CA THR A 29 -1.20 -0.79 4.02
C THR A 29 -1.85 -1.33 2.75
N PHE A 30 -1.49 -2.54 2.37
CA PHE A 30 -2.10 -3.27 1.28
C PHE A 30 -3.22 -4.16 1.84
N ILE A 31 -4.44 -4.04 1.29
CA ILE A 31 -5.65 -4.67 1.81
C ILE A 31 -6.32 -5.46 0.70
N THR A 32 -6.63 -6.73 0.94
CA THR A 32 -7.44 -7.63 0.09
C THR A 32 -8.66 -8.13 0.86
N PRO A 33 -9.62 -8.85 0.23
CA PRO A 33 -10.73 -9.46 0.96
C PRO A 33 -10.31 -10.46 2.04
N GLN A 34 -9.11 -11.04 1.93
CA GLN A 34 -8.62 -12.09 2.80
C GLN A 34 -7.56 -11.61 3.79
N ASN A 35 -6.79 -10.56 3.46
CA ASN A 35 -5.62 -10.18 4.23
C ASN A 35 -5.36 -8.68 4.23
N GLN A 36 -4.56 -8.24 5.20
CA GLN A 36 -4.07 -6.88 5.31
C GLN A 36 -2.61 -6.88 5.78
N ILE A 37 -1.74 -6.20 5.03
CA ILE A 37 -0.30 -6.13 5.33
C ILE A 37 0.11 -4.66 5.37
N THR A 38 0.73 -4.26 6.48
CA THR A 38 1.30 -2.91 6.65
C THR A 38 2.79 -2.95 6.43
N PHE A 39 3.28 -2.08 5.55
CA PHE A 39 4.71 -1.92 5.28
C PHE A 39 5.29 -0.79 6.12
N ALA A 40 6.58 -0.89 6.44
CA ALA A 40 7.31 0.18 7.10
C ALA A 40 7.46 1.42 6.20
N LEU A 41 7.78 2.57 6.80
CA LEU A 41 8.12 3.78 6.05
C LEU A 41 9.40 3.53 5.25
N LYS A 42 9.33 3.73 3.93
CA LYS A 42 10.46 3.54 3.01
C LYS A 42 10.30 4.37 1.75
N SER A 43 11.26 4.31 0.82
CA SER A 43 11.16 5.11 -0.40
C SER A 43 9.93 4.74 -1.24
N LYS A 44 9.36 5.71 -1.96
CA LYS A 44 8.23 5.47 -2.88
C LYS A 44 8.53 4.40 -3.93
N THR A 45 9.79 4.31 -4.36
CA THR A 45 10.26 3.26 -5.27
C THR A 45 10.20 1.87 -4.65
N GLU A 46 10.61 1.72 -3.38
CA GLU A 46 10.50 0.44 -2.67
C GLU A 46 9.06 0.09 -2.35
N VAL A 47 8.21 1.06 -2.05
CA VAL A 47 6.77 0.86 -1.88
C VAL A 47 6.14 0.35 -3.19
N ALA A 48 6.51 0.91 -4.33
CA ALA A 48 6.01 0.45 -5.63
C ALA A 48 6.37 -1.01 -5.91
N LYS A 49 7.58 -1.45 -5.52
CA LYS A 49 8.00 -2.86 -5.63
C LYS A 49 7.13 -3.79 -4.80
N ASP A 50 6.83 -3.41 -3.55
CA ASP A 50 5.93 -4.20 -2.69
C ASP A 50 4.55 -4.33 -3.30
N ILE A 51 3.98 -3.22 -3.80
CA ILE A 51 2.65 -3.21 -4.42
C ILE A 51 2.61 -4.19 -5.60
N ILE A 52 3.60 -4.14 -6.50
CA ILE A 52 3.68 -5.07 -7.63
C ILE A 52 3.82 -6.52 -7.13
N GLN A 53 4.66 -6.76 -6.13
CA GLN A 53 4.81 -8.11 -5.57
C GLN A 53 3.50 -8.63 -4.97
N GLN A 54 2.73 -7.79 -4.28
CA GLN A 54 1.42 -8.18 -3.75
C GLN A 54 0.41 -8.45 -4.87
N ILE A 55 0.38 -7.64 -5.93
CA ILE A 55 -0.47 -7.87 -7.09
C ILE A 55 -0.14 -9.22 -7.75
N LEU A 56 1.14 -9.53 -7.93
CA LEU A 56 1.60 -10.79 -8.52
C LEU A 56 1.25 -12.02 -7.65
N GLN A 57 0.99 -11.86 -6.36
CA GLN A 57 0.54 -12.93 -5.47
C GLN A 57 -0.98 -13.14 -5.48
N ILE A 58 -1.73 -12.16 -5.99
CA ILE A 58 -3.20 -12.23 -6.10
C ILE A 58 -3.62 -12.83 -7.45
N LEU A 59 -2.83 -12.61 -8.51
CA LEU A 59 -2.96 -13.27 -9.80
C LEU A 59 -2.71 -14.78 -9.69
#